data_AF-A0A2U3D0R5-F1
#
_entry.id   AF-A0A2U3D0R5-F1
#
_cell.length_a   1.000
_cell.length_b   1.000
_cell.length_c   1.000
_cell.angle_alpha   90.00
_cell.angle_beta   90.00
_cell.angle_gamma   90.00
#
_symmetry.space_group_name_H-M   'P 1'
#
loop_
_entity.id
_entity.type
_entity.pdbx_description
1 polymer ?
#
loop_
_entity_poly.entity_id
_entity_poly.type
_entity_poly.pdbx_seq_one_letter_code
_entity_poly.pdbx_strand_id
1 'polypeptide(L)'
;MGNVRDIVRRHVELETLKDLLGVRFEDTSDEEKNRLLDKLRSRGEIDREIESILNAFLVDIDAPRRKKRKQLKFIYSGLGLLLTTFIGYAVNVTSWVFVAILSIVLLAINGVFVFYADLD
;
A
#
# COMPACT_ATOMS: atom_id res chain seq x y z
N MET A 1 8.55 12.08 -14.51
CA MET A 1 7.80 11.97 -13.24
C MET A 1 7.38 13.33 -12.63
N GLY A 2 7.39 14.45 -13.38
CA GLY A 2 6.97 15.77 -12.83
C GLY A 2 5.46 16.09 -12.93
N ASN A 3 4.74 15.46 -13.88
CA ASN A 3 3.43 15.98 -14.29
C ASN A 3 2.34 15.89 -13.20
N VAL A 4 2.26 14.79 -12.45
CA VAL A 4 1.20 14.60 -11.43
C VAL A 4 1.44 15.48 -10.20
N ARG A 5 2.69 15.58 -9.73
CA ARG A 5 3.04 16.44 -8.59
C ARG A 5 2.76 17.90 -8.90
N ASP A 6 3.07 18.36 -10.12
CA ASP A 6 2.82 19.74 -10.54
C ASP A 6 1.33 20.05 -10.74
N ILE A 7 0.53 19.04 -11.09
CA ILE A 7 -0.94 19.16 -11.16
C ILE A 7 -1.54 19.25 -9.75
N VAL A 8 -1.16 18.34 -8.85
CA VAL A 8 -1.63 18.34 -7.45
C VAL A 8 -1.20 19.62 -6.75
N ARG A 9 0.05 20.07 -6.96
CA ARG A 9 0.54 21.34 -6.42
C ARG A 9 -0.34 22.52 -6.85
N ARG A 10 -0.60 22.67 -8.15
CA ARG A 10 -1.46 23.75 -8.65
C ARG A 10 -2.87 23.69 -8.08
N HIS A 11 -3.41 22.49 -7.88
CA HIS A 11 -4.73 22.30 -7.31
C HIS A 11 -4.79 22.73 -5.85
N VAL A 12 -3.86 22.23 -5.02
CA VAL A 12 -3.74 22.60 -3.60
C VAL A 12 -3.51 24.10 -3.46
N GLU A 13 -2.60 24.68 -4.23
CA GLU A 13 -2.33 26.13 -4.21
C GLU A 13 -3.57 26.98 -4.53
N LEU A 14 -4.37 26.57 -5.52
CA LEU A 14 -5.61 27.25 -5.86
C LEU A 14 -6.69 27.11 -4.78
N GLU A 15 -6.82 25.91 -4.20
CA GLU A 15 -7.80 25.63 -3.15
C GLU A 15 -7.46 26.38 -1.86
N THR A 16 -6.19 26.37 -1.43
CA THR A 16 -5.73 27.11 -0.27
C THR A 16 -5.91 28.63 -0.44
N LEU A 17 -5.64 29.17 -1.64
CA LEU A 17 -5.89 30.59 -1.91
C LEU A 17 -7.38 30.94 -1.89
N LYS A 18 -8.24 30.07 -2.44
CA LYS A 18 -9.69 30.26 -2.40
C LYS A 18 -10.23 30.22 -0.98
N ASP A 19 -9.71 29.34 -0.14
CA ASP A 19 -10.08 29.25 1.28
C ASP A 19 -9.63 30.50 2.07
N LEU A 20 -8.39 30.96 1.84
CA LEU A 20 -7.83 32.14 2.51
C LEU A 20 -8.46 33.46 2.08
N LEU A 21 -8.72 33.65 0.78
CA LEU A 21 -9.21 34.91 0.23
C LEU A 21 -10.74 34.94 0.11
N GLY A 22 -11.38 33.77 0.07
CA GLY A 22 -12.83 33.62 -0.03
C GLY A 22 -13.41 34.44 -1.18
N VAL A 23 -14.34 35.34 -0.84
CA VAL A 23 -15.01 36.25 -1.79
C VAL A 23 -14.03 37.21 -2.47
N ARG A 24 -12.91 37.54 -1.83
CA ARG A 24 -11.90 38.47 -2.38
C ARG A 24 -10.95 37.79 -3.36
N PHE A 25 -11.05 36.49 -3.58
CA PHE A 25 -10.14 35.76 -4.46
C PHE A 25 -10.11 36.33 -5.88
N GLU A 26 -11.27 36.66 -6.46
CA GLU A 26 -11.37 37.23 -7.80
C GLU A 26 -10.85 38.69 -7.86
N ASP A 27 -11.02 39.45 -6.78
CA ASP A 27 -10.63 40.87 -6.69
C ASP A 27 -9.16 41.09 -6.29
N THR A 28 -8.47 40.05 -5.82
CA THR A 28 -7.08 40.13 -5.36
C THR A 28 -6.12 40.03 -6.55
N SER A 29 -5.10 40.90 -6.59
CA SER A 29 -4.11 40.88 -7.67
C SER A 29 -3.28 39.60 -7.67
N ASP A 30 -2.80 39.20 -8.86
CA ASP A 30 -1.97 38.01 -9.01
C ASP A 30 -0.65 38.11 -8.25
N GLU A 31 -0.12 39.33 -8.09
CA GLU A 31 1.09 39.59 -7.30
C GLU A 31 0.88 39.32 -5.82
N GLU A 32 -0.29 39.64 -5.28
CA GLU A 32 -0.63 39.42 -3.88
C GLU A 32 -0.95 37.94 -3.60
N LYS A 33 -1.63 37.27 -4.54
CA LYS A 33 -1.81 35.80 -4.53
C LYS A 33 -0.46 35.07 -4.52
N ASN A 34 0.49 35.47 -5.37
CA ASN A 34 1.82 34.86 -5.43
C ASN A 34 2.62 35.07 -4.13
N ARG A 35 2.55 36.27 -3.52
CA ARG A 35 3.20 36.51 -2.21
C ARG A 35 2.63 35.64 -1.09
N LEU A 36 1.32 35.39 -1.10
CA LEU A 36 0.68 34.49 -0.13
C LEU A 36 1.12 33.04 -0.34
N LEU A 37 1.16 32.57 -1.60
CA LEU A 37 1.66 31.24 -1.93
C LEU A 37 3.12 31.04 -1.52
N ASP A 38 4.00 32.01 -1.75
CA ASP A 38 5.41 31.90 -1.36
C ASP A 38 5.58 31.85 0.17
N LYS A 39 4.71 32.54 0.93
CA LYS A 39 4.66 32.40 2.39
C LYS A 39 4.20 31.01 2.83
N LEU A 40 3.22 30.43 2.16
CA LEU A 40 2.72 29.09 2.47
C LEU A 40 3.72 27.99 2.08
N ARG A 41 4.41 28.17 0.95
CA ARG A 41 5.51 27.29 0.50
C ARG A 41 6.70 27.35 1.45
N SER A 42 7.11 28.55 1.88
CA SER A 42 8.22 28.71 2.83
C SER A 42 7.93 28.14 4.23
N ARG A 43 6.66 28.03 4.62
CA ARG A 43 6.22 27.30 5.83
C ARG A 43 6.15 25.79 5.66
N GLY A 44 6.28 25.29 4.43
CA GLY A 44 6.20 23.86 4.09
C GLY A 44 4.79 23.26 4.23
N GLU A 45 3.75 24.08 4.36
CA GLU A 45 2.37 23.62 4.52
C GLU A 45 1.86 22.98 3.22
N ILE A 46 2.07 23.65 2.08
CA ILE A 46 1.71 23.16 0.75
C ILE A 46 2.43 21.85 0.41
N ASP A 47 3.74 21.76 0.69
CA ASP A 47 4.50 20.56 0.37
C ASP A 47 4.09 19.35 1.23
N ARG A 48 3.75 19.55 2.52
CA ARG A 48 3.21 18.48 3.37
C ARG A 48 1.85 17.98 2.89
N GLU A 49 0.98 18.88 2.46
CA GLU A 49 -0.36 18.54 1.98
C GLU A 49 -0.29 17.79 0.65
N ILE A 50 0.56 18.24 -0.28
CA ILE A 50 0.87 17.52 -1.52
C ILE A 50 1.40 16.11 -1.21
N GLU A 51 2.34 16.00 -0.27
CA GLU A 51 2.92 14.70 0.11
C GLU A 51 1.87 13.78 0.75
N SER A 52 0.95 14.32 1.56
CA SER A 52 -0.16 13.57 2.15
C SER A 52 -1.11 13.03 1.08
N ILE A 53 -1.50 13.87 0.12
CA ILE A 53 -2.38 13.48 -0.99
C ILE A 53 -1.71 12.42 -1.86
N LEU A 54 -0.45 12.63 -2.25
CA LEU A 54 0.32 11.67 -3.03
C LEU A 54 0.47 10.34 -2.28
N ASN A 55 0.75 10.37 -0.98
CA ASN A 55 0.83 9.18 -0.16
C ASN A 55 -0.52 8.46 -0.04
N ALA A 56 -1.63 9.17 0.09
CA ALA A 56 -2.96 8.56 0.10
C ALA A 56 -3.24 7.83 -1.23
N PHE A 57 -2.91 8.44 -2.37
CA PHE A 57 -3.03 7.80 -3.67
C PHE A 57 -2.12 6.57 -3.82
N LEU A 58 -0.88 6.65 -3.33
CA LEU A 58 0.04 5.50 -3.33
C LEU A 58 -0.48 4.37 -2.43
N VAL A 59 -1.02 4.69 -1.26
CA VAL A 59 -1.62 3.73 -0.34
C VAL A 59 -2.85 3.05 -0.97
N ASP A 60 -3.69 3.78 -1.69
CA ASP A 60 -4.87 3.23 -2.36
C ASP A 60 -4.51 2.29 -3.52
N ILE A 61 -3.45 2.61 -4.27
CA ILE A 61 -2.93 1.73 -5.32
C ILE A 61 -2.37 0.42 -4.72
N ASP A 62 -1.70 0.50 -3.57
CA ASP A 62 -1.10 -0.64 -2.88
C ASP A 62 -2.08 -1.46 -2.02
N ALA A 63 -3.16 -0.86 -1.53
CA ALA A 63 -4.13 -1.47 -0.62
C ALA A 63 -4.71 -2.81 -1.13
N PRO A 64 -5.20 -2.94 -2.39
CA PRO A 64 -5.72 -4.21 -2.87
C PRO A 64 -4.65 -5.30 -2.96
N ARG A 65 -3.39 -4.94 -3.27
CA ARG A 65 -2.26 -5.87 -3.30
C ARG A 65 -1.90 -6.34 -1.88
N ARG A 66 -1.83 -5.41 -0.91
CA ARG A 66 -1.54 -5.73 0.50
C ARG A 66 -2.61 -6.63 1.14
N LYS A 67 -3.90 -6.39 0.85
CA LYS A 67 -5.01 -7.20 1.37
C LYS A 67 -4.95 -8.64 0.82
N LYS A 68 -4.73 -8.80 -0.49
CA LYS A 68 -4.56 -10.12 -1.12
C LYS A 68 -3.38 -10.89 -0.54
N ARG A 69 -2.23 -10.23 -0.31
CA ARG A 69 -1.06 -10.85 0.33
C ARG A 69 -1.35 -11.38 1.73
N LYS A 70 -2.04 -10.60 2.57
CA LYS A 70 -2.42 -11.04 3.92
C LYS A 70 -3.34 -12.26 3.89
N GLN A 71 -4.32 -12.28 2.98
CA GLN A 71 -5.22 -13.42 2.81
C GLN A 71 -4.48 -14.68 2.35
N LEU A 72 -3.59 -14.55 1.35
CA LEU A 72 -2.76 -15.68 0.90
C LEU A 72 -1.90 -16.23 2.02
N LYS A 73 -1.19 -15.37 2.76
CA LYS A 73 -0.38 -15.78 3.93
C LYS A 73 -1.21 -16.60 4.93
N PHE A 74 -2.41 -16.12 5.26
CA PHE A 74 -3.31 -16.83 6.18
C PHE A 74 -3.75 -18.21 5.65
N ILE A 75 -4.10 -18.29 4.36
CA ILE A 75 -4.48 -19.55 3.71
C ILE A 75 -3.32 -20.55 3.72
N TYR A 76 -2.12 -20.13 3.34
CA TYR A 76 -0.93 -20.98 3.34
C TYR A 76 -0.57 -21.48 4.74
N SER A 77 -0.62 -20.61 5.75
CA SER A 77 -0.41 -21.02 7.15
C SER A 77 -1.46 -22.03 7.62
N GLY A 78 -2.73 -21.83 7.25
CA GLY A 78 -3.81 -22.78 7.55
C GLY A 78 -3.61 -24.14 6.88
N LEU A 79 -3.23 -24.15 5.60
CA LEU A 79 -2.92 -25.38 4.86
C LEU A 79 -1.74 -26.13 5.48
N GLY A 80 -0.70 -25.41 5.89
CA GLY A 80 0.46 -25.97 6.58
C GLY A 80 0.08 -26.68 7.87
N LEU A 81 -0.71 -26.02 8.74
CA LEU A 81 -1.20 -26.62 9.99
C LEU A 81 -2.00 -27.90 9.75
N LEU A 82 -2.88 -27.91 8.74
CA LEU A 82 -3.64 -29.10 8.37
C LEU A 82 -2.72 -30.23 7.89
N LEU A 83 -1.77 -29.94 6.98
CA LEU A 83 -0.84 -30.95 6.49
C LEU A 83 0.05 -31.53 7.60
N THR A 84 0.58 -30.70 8.49
CA THR A 84 1.37 -31.16 9.63
C THR A 84 0.56 -32.07 10.55
N THR A 85 -0.73 -31.77 10.75
CA THR A 85 -1.64 -32.62 11.52
C THR A 85 -1.85 -33.97 10.84
N PHE A 86 -2.06 -34.00 9.52
CA PHE A 86 -2.17 -35.24 8.76
C PHE A 86 -0.88 -36.06 8.75
N ILE A 87 0.28 -35.41 8.71
CA ILE A 87 1.57 -36.09 8.85
C ILE A 87 1.66 -36.76 10.23
N GLY A 88 1.31 -36.05 11.31
CA GLY A 88 1.28 -36.62 12.66
C GLY A 88 0.35 -37.83 12.78
N TYR A 89 -0.85 -37.75 12.18
CA TYR A 89 -1.77 -38.88 12.10
C TYR A 89 -1.20 -40.05 11.28
N ALA A 90 -0.57 -39.79 10.13
CA ALA A 90 0.03 -40.79 9.27
C ALA A 90 1.19 -41.53 9.96
N VAL A 91 2.00 -40.82 10.74
CA VAL A 91 3.04 -41.41 11.60
C VAL A 91 2.40 -42.31 12.65
N ASN A 92 1.30 -41.88 13.29
CA ASN A 92 0.59 -42.67 14.30
C ASN A 92 0.04 -43.99 13.74
N VAL A 93 -0.43 -44.01 12.49
CA VAL A 93 -0.87 -45.25 11.81
C VAL A 93 0.27 -45.97 11.07
N THR A 94 1.53 -45.59 11.30
CA THR A 94 2.74 -46.18 10.69
C THR A 94 2.75 -46.19 9.16
N SER A 95 2.01 -45.29 8.51
CA SER A 95 1.92 -45.21 7.06
C SER A 95 3.01 -44.30 6.48
N TRP A 96 4.24 -44.80 6.43
CA TRP A 96 5.42 -44.05 6.00
C TRP A 96 5.37 -43.55 4.55
N VAL A 97 4.71 -44.29 3.66
CA VAL A 97 4.45 -43.84 2.28
C VAL A 97 3.61 -42.57 2.28
N PHE A 98 2.58 -42.52 3.13
CA PHE A 98 1.70 -41.35 3.23
C PHE A 98 2.43 -40.15 3.85
N VAL A 99 3.29 -40.40 4.85
CA VAL A 99 4.18 -39.38 5.43
C VAL A 99 5.10 -38.78 4.37
N ALA A 100 5.74 -39.61 3.53
CA ALA A 100 6.61 -39.13 2.47
C ALA A 100 5.85 -38.27 1.45
N ILE A 101 4.67 -38.71 1.00
CA ILE A 101 3.82 -37.94 0.07
C ILE A 101 3.44 -36.59 0.69
N LEU A 102 2.89 -36.59 1.91
CA LEU A 102 2.48 -35.36 2.58
C LEU A 102 3.64 -34.41 2.85
N SER A 103 4.83 -34.93 3.14
CA SER A 103 6.03 -34.11 3.35
C SER A 103 6.51 -33.44 2.06
N ILE A 104 6.45 -34.14 0.92
CA ILE A 104 6.76 -33.57 -0.39
C ILE A 104 5.74 -32.48 -0.75
N VAL A 105 4.45 -32.74 -0.52
CA VAL A 105 3.39 -31.75 -0.76
C VAL A 105 3.58 -30.51 0.12
N LEU A 106 3.89 -30.69 1.41
CA LEU A 106 4.17 -29.59 2.33
C LEU A 106 5.38 -28.78 1.88
N LEU A 107 6.44 -29.44 1.40
CA LEU A 107 7.63 -28.78 0.88
C LEU A 107 7.32 -28.00 -0.41
N ALA A 108 6.51 -28.54 -1.31
CA ALA A 108 6.08 -27.84 -2.52
C ALA A 108 5.25 -26.59 -2.19
N ILE A 109 4.30 -26.70 -1.26
CA ILE A 109 3.47 -25.55 -0.82
C ILE A 109 4.34 -24.46 -0.20
N ASN A 110 5.28 -24.83 0.69
CA ASN A 110 6.19 -23.87 1.31
C ASN A 110 7.16 -23.26 0.29
N GLY A 111 7.66 -24.04 -0.65
CA GLY A 111 8.51 -23.56 -1.74
C GLY A 111 7.77 -22.52 -2.58
N VAL A 112 6.56 -22.84 -3.05
CA VAL A 112 5.71 -21.88 -3.77
C VAL A 112 5.45 -20.65 -2.92
N PHE A 113 5.14 -20.80 -1.64
CA PHE A 113 4.93 -19.66 -0.74
C PHE A 113 6.17 -18.77 -0.64
N VAL A 114 7.37 -19.32 -0.44
CA VAL A 114 8.60 -18.53 -0.34
C VAL A 114 8.89 -17.79 -1.65
N PHE A 115 8.81 -18.47 -2.80
CA PHE A 115 9.14 -17.85 -4.07
C PHE A 115 8.05 -16.88 -4.57
N TYR A 116 6.76 -17.14 -4.35
CA TYR A 116 5.68 -16.23 -4.76
C TYR A 116 5.34 -15.15 -3.73
N ALA A 117 5.65 -15.32 -2.45
CA ALA A 117 5.44 -14.27 -1.46
C ALA A 117 6.54 -13.19 -1.46
N ASP A 118 7.74 -13.51 -1.99
CA ASP A 118 8.85 -12.56 -2.20
C ASP A 118 8.86 -11.91 -3.59
N LEU A 119 8.13 -12.44 -4.58
CA LEU A 119 7.93 -11.80 -5.89
C LEU A 119 6.80 -10.75 -5.80
N ASP A 120 7.09 -9.58 -5.20
CA ASP A 120 6.51 -8.22 -5.37
C ASP A 120 6.66 -7.41 -4.07
#